data_AF-A0A5Q4GZI9-F1
#
_entry.id   AF-A0A5Q4GZI9-F1
#
_cell.length_a   1.000
_cell.length_b   1.000
_cell.length_c   1.000
_cell.angle_alpha   90.00
_cell.angle_beta   90.00
_cell.angle_gamma   90.00
#
_symmetry.space_group_name_H-M   'P 1'
#
loop_
_entity.id
_entity.type
_entity.pdbx_description
1 polymer ?
#
loop_
_entity_poly.entity_id
_entity_poly.type
_entity_poly.pdbx_seq_one_letter_code
_entity_poly.pdbx_strand_id
1 'polypeptide(L)'
;MADLKIRVFKGGESDPKTTVTIPGGVLKIASKLIPKKAVSALQAKGIDIAEIVRLSEDPDARGTLIRVEEHDEDETIEIALE
;
A
#
# COMPACT_ATOMS: atom_id res chain seq x y z
N MET A 1 -12.91 -6.13 -6.55
CA MET A 1 -11.93 -5.16 -6.04
C MET A 1 -10.74 -5.96 -5.58
N ALA A 2 -9.56 -5.57 -6.01
CA ALA A 2 -8.32 -6.17 -5.52
C ALA A 2 -8.08 -5.72 -4.07
N ASP A 3 -7.52 -6.60 -3.26
CA ASP A 3 -7.05 -6.32 -1.92
C ASP A 3 -5.73 -5.58 -1.99
N LEU A 4 -5.55 -4.59 -1.13
CA LEU A 4 -4.27 -3.90 -0.98
C LEU A 4 -3.40 -4.70 -0.01
N LYS A 5 -2.25 -5.17 -0.51
CA LYS A 5 -1.22 -5.83 0.27
C LYS A 5 -0.06 -4.87 0.51
N ILE A 6 0.34 -4.72 1.76
CA ILE A 6 1.57 -4.02 2.14
C ILE A 6 2.46 -5.04 2.81
N ARG A 7 3.60 -5.34 2.20
CA ARG A 7 4.59 -6.31 2.69
C ARG A 7 5.85 -5.56 3.10
N VAL A 8 6.39 -5.91 4.26
CA VAL A 8 7.68 -5.43 4.74
C VAL A 8 8.62 -6.61 4.81
N PHE A 9 9.70 -6.56 4.04
CA PHE A 9 10.80 -7.52 4.02
C PHE A 9 11.96 -6.92 4.79
N LYS A 10 12.73 -7.77 5.47
CA LYS A 10 13.92 -7.37 6.22
C LYS A 10 15.14 -8.10 5.66
N GLY A 11 16.28 -7.42 5.53
CA GLY A 11 17.58 -8.06 5.30
C GLY A 11 17.65 -9.00 4.09
N GLY A 12 17.08 -8.60 2.95
CA GLY A 12 17.11 -9.39 1.71
C GLY A 12 16.35 -10.72 1.77
N GLU A 13 15.57 -10.97 2.82
CA GLU A 13 14.75 -12.17 2.96
C GLU A 13 13.64 -12.21 1.90
N SER A 14 13.33 -13.41 1.38
CA SER A 14 12.26 -13.62 0.40
C SER A 14 10.86 -13.61 1.03
N ASP A 15 10.77 -13.90 2.33
CA ASP A 15 9.50 -13.94 3.06
C ASP A 15 9.27 -12.60 3.77
N PRO A 16 8.05 -12.04 3.71
CA PRO A 16 7.76 -10.78 4.37
C PRO A 16 7.66 -10.98 5.89
N LYS A 17 8.45 -10.21 6.64
CA LYS A 17 8.37 -10.14 8.10
C LYS A 17 6.99 -9.65 8.56
N THR A 18 6.35 -8.78 7.79
CA THR A 18 5.01 -8.28 8.09
C THR A 18 4.20 -8.15 6.81
N THR A 19 2.97 -8.65 6.83
CA THR A 19 1.99 -8.45 5.76
C THR A 19 0.73 -7.80 6.34
N VAL A 20 0.41 -6.61 5.86
CA VAL A 20 -0.88 -5.96 6.10
C VAL A 20 -1.76 -6.21 4.89
N THR A 21 -2.95 -6.77 5.11
CA THR A 21 -3.96 -6.96 4.06
C THR A 21 -5.13 -6.05 4.34
N ILE A 22 -5.47 -5.19 3.38
CA ILE A 22 -6.67 -4.35 3.44
C ILE A 22 -7.61 -4.83 2.34
N PRO A 23 -8.74 -5.47 2.71
CA PRO A 23 -9.67 -5.98 1.71
C PRO A 23 -10.18 -4.86 0.81
N GLY A 24 -10.21 -5.09 -0.50
CA GLY A 24 -10.61 -4.08 -1.49
C GLY A 24 -12.01 -3.54 -1.21
N GLY A 25 -12.93 -4.44 -0.82
CA GLY A 25 -14.30 -4.08 -0.45
C GLY A 25 -14.41 -3.10 0.72
N VAL A 26 -13.41 -3.03 1.60
CA VAL A 26 -13.38 -2.07 2.72
C VAL A 26 -12.47 -0.87 2.47
N LEU A 27 -11.57 -0.93 1.49
CA LEU A 27 -10.59 0.13 1.20
C LEU A 27 -11.25 1.51 0.98
N LYS A 28 -12.38 1.53 0.27
CA LYS A 28 -13.20 2.73 0.03
C LYS A 28 -13.81 3.33 1.30
N ILE A 29 -14.08 2.49 2.31
CA ILE A 29 -14.63 2.94 3.59
C ILE A 29 -13.48 3.32 4.53
N ALA A 30 -12.44 2.48 4.62
CA ALA A 30 -11.26 2.71 5.43
C ALA A 30 -10.56 4.03 5.08
N SER A 31 -10.41 4.35 3.78
CA SER A 31 -9.85 5.62 3.31
C SER A 31 -10.62 6.85 3.81
N LYS A 32 -11.95 6.75 3.99
CA LYS A 32 -12.78 7.84 4.52
C LYS A 32 -12.63 8.04 6.03
N LEU A 33 -12.12 7.04 6.74
CA LEU A 33 -11.90 7.08 8.19
C LEU A 33 -10.50 7.62 8.53
N ILE A 34 -9.61 7.79 7.55
CA ILE A 34 -8.28 8.37 7.75
C ILE A 34 -8.44 9.86 8.08
N PRO A 35 -7.89 10.36 9.21
CA PRO A 35 -7.93 11.77 9.54
C PRO A 35 -7.30 12.63 8.43
N LYS A 36 -7.94 13.77 8.10
CA LYS A 36 -7.46 14.68 7.01
C LYS A 36 -5.98 15.04 7.12
N LYS A 37 -5.48 15.26 8.35
CA LYS A 37 -4.07 15.57 8.61
C LYS A 37 -3.13 14.46 8.12
N ALA A 38 -3.51 13.19 8.31
CA ALA A 38 -2.72 12.05 7.85
C ALA A 38 -2.78 11.91 6.33
N VAL A 39 -3.95 12.12 5.70
CA VAL A 39 -4.08 12.13 4.23
C VAL A 39 -3.16 13.19 3.62
N SER A 40 -3.16 14.42 4.16
CA SER A 40 -2.28 15.49 3.66
C SER A 40 -0.80 15.16 3.83
N ALA A 41 -0.40 14.51 4.93
CA ALA A 41 0.98 14.09 5.16
C ALA A 41 1.42 13.01 4.16
N LEU A 42 0.55 12.06 3.83
CA LEU A 42 0.79 11.03 2.82
C LEU A 42 0.90 11.63 1.41
N GLN A 43 0.00 12.56 1.08
CA GLN A 43 0.02 13.26 -0.21
C GLN A 43 1.28 14.11 -0.41
N ALA A 44 1.77 14.77 0.64
CA ALA A 44 3.05 15.49 0.60
C ALA A 44 4.27 14.58 0.35
N LYS A 45 4.13 13.28 0.63
CA LYS A 45 5.13 12.24 0.31
C LYS A 45 4.87 11.55 -1.03
N GLY A 46 3.93 12.05 -1.84
CA GLY A 46 3.58 11.49 -3.15
C GLY A 46 2.63 10.29 -3.10
N ILE A 47 2.02 10.00 -1.94
CA ILE A 47 1.10 8.86 -1.78
C ILE A 47 -0.35 9.37 -1.93
N ASP A 48 -0.99 9.03 -3.05
CA ASP A 48 -2.39 9.38 -3.32
C ASP A 48 -3.34 8.22 -2.96
N ILE A 49 -4.03 8.36 -1.83
CA ILE A 49 -4.99 7.36 -1.33
C ILE A 49 -6.21 7.23 -2.25
N ALA A 50 -6.66 8.30 -2.90
CA ALA A 50 -7.81 8.25 -3.79
C ALA A 50 -7.47 7.46 -5.06
N GLU A 51 -6.26 7.63 -5.57
CA GLU A 51 -5.76 6.88 -6.71
C GLU A 51 -5.59 5.39 -6.38
N ILE A 52 -5.08 5.05 -5.18
CA ILE A 52 -5.01 3.66 -4.73
C ILE A 52 -6.40 3.01 -4.66
N VAL A 53 -7.41 3.75 -4.18
CA VAL A 53 -8.80 3.26 -4.17
C VAL A 53 -9.31 3.06 -5.61
N ARG A 54 -9.04 4.00 -6.52
CA ARG A 54 -9.44 3.89 -7.93
C ARG A 54 -8.81 2.67 -8.59
N LEU A 55 -7.51 2.46 -8.41
CA LEU A 55 -6.77 1.32 -8.96
C LEU A 55 -7.27 -0.01 -8.37
N SER A 56 -7.70 -0.04 -7.10
CA SER A 56 -8.29 -1.27 -6.53
C SER A 56 -9.61 -1.71 -7.18
N GLU A 57 -10.30 -0.79 -7.87
CA GLU A 57 -11.52 -1.08 -8.64
C GLU A 57 -11.17 -1.53 -10.08
N ASP A 58 -9.94 -1.31 -10.55
CA ASP A 58 -9.47 -1.64 -11.89
C ASP A 58 -8.90 -3.08 -11.95
N PRO A 59 -9.51 -3.99 -12.72
CA PRO A 59 -9.03 -5.37 -12.83
C PRO A 59 -7.66 -5.51 -13.50
N ASP A 60 -7.22 -4.52 -14.29
CA ASP A 60 -5.93 -4.54 -15.00
C ASP A 60 -4.79 -3.98 -14.14
N ALA A 61 -5.09 -3.32 -13.02
CA ALA A 61 -4.12 -2.71 -12.11
C ALA A 61 -3.52 -3.68 -11.07
N ARG A 62 -3.56 -4.99 -11.32
CA ARG A 62 -3.06 -6.02 -10.39
C ARG A 62 -1.55 -6.13 -10.41
N GLY A 63 -0.98 -6.48 -9.26
CA GLY A 63 0.46 -6.67 -9.05
C GLY A 63 1.09 -5.56 -8.22
N THR A 64 2.43 -5.52 -8.21
CA THR A 64 3.21 -4.54 -7.44
C THR A 64 3.04 -3.14 -8.01
N LEU A 65 2.49 -2.23 -7.21
CA LEU A 65 2.35 -0.81 -7.55
C LEU A 65 3.60 -0.01 -7.16
N ILE A 66 4.11 -0.26 -5.95
CA ILE A 66 5.22 0.50 -5.37
C ILE A 66 6.16 -0.48 -4.68
N ARG A 67 7.46 -0.31 -4.92
CA ARG A 67 8.53 -0.97 -4.18
C ARG A 67 9.48 0.11 -3.66
N VAL A 68 9.65 0.16 -2.35
CA VAL A 68 10.55 1.10 -1.66
C VAL A 68 11.67 0.28 -1.03
N GLU A 69 12.91 0.64 -1.34
CA GLU A 69 14.11 0.05 -0.74
C GLU A 69 14.68 1.07 0.25
N GLU A 70 14.57 0.79 1.55
CA GLU A 70 15.01 1.67 2.62
C GLU A 70 16.35 1.17 3.16
N HIS A 71 17.43 1.66 2.56
CA HIS A 71 18.78 1.15 2.81
C HIS A 71 19.29 1.43 4.23
N ASP A 72 18.83 2.51 4.87
CA ASP A 72 19.25 2.86 6.24
C ASP A 72 18.69 1.87 7.28
N GLU A 73 17.52 1.30 7.02
CA GLU A 73 16.85 0.34 7.92
C GLU A 73 16.99 -1.12 7.46
N ASP A 74 17.60 -1.35 6.29
CA ASP A 74 17.71 -2.67 5.64
C ASP A 74 16.32 -3.34 5.45
N GLU A 75 15.36 -2.54 4.98
CA GLU A 75 13.98 -2.94 4.76
C GLU A 75 13.54 -2.70 3.30
N THR A 76 12.65 -3.56 2.81
CA THR A 76 11.95 -3.32 1.54
C THR A 76 10.46 -3.34 1.80
N ILE A 77 9.76 -2.31 1.32
CA ILE A 77 8.31 -2.19 1.43
C ILE A 77 7.71 -2.39 0.05
N GLU A 78 6.85 -3.38 -0.11
CA GLU A 78 6.11 -3.65 -1.33
C GLU A 78 4.62 -3.35 -1.11
N ILE A 79 4.03 -2.58 -2.02
CA ILE A 79 2.61 -2.27 -2.05
C ILE A 79 2.04 -2.85 -3.33
N ALA A 80 1.08 -3.76 -3.22
CA ALA A 80 0.50 -4.50 -4.35
C ALA A 80 -1.03 -4.58 -4.29
N LEU A 81 -1.67 -4.73 -5.44
CA LEU A 81 -3.10 -5.01 -5.59
C LEU A 81 -3.30 -6.46 -6.04
N GLU A 82 -4.02 -7.26 -5.25
CA GLU A 82 -4.23 -8.71 -5.45
C GLU A 82 -5.69 -9.16 -5.34
#